data_AF-A0A4W5JCX5-F1
#
_entry.id   AF-A0A4W5JCX5-F1
#
_cell.length_a   1.000
_cell.length_b   1.000
_cell.length_c   1.000
_cell.angle_alpha   90.00
_cell.angle_beta   90.00
_cell.angle_gamma   90.00
#
_symmetry.space_group_name_H-M   'P 1'
#
loop_
_entity.id
_entity.type
_entity.pdbx_description
1 polymer ?
#
loop_
_entity_poly.entity_id
_entity_poly.type
_entity_poly.pdbx_seq_one_letter_code
_entity_poly.pdbx_strand_id
1 'polypeptide(L)'
;MDGFDLNSSEKADASELQRMIAIEQQKAQFQAQVHNFTDVCWDKCMEGSPSSKLDSRTETCLVSCVDRFIDTTLYITNRFTQMVQKGAH
;
A
#
# COMPACT_ATOMS: atom_id res chain seq x y z
N MET A 1 45.27 2.32 22.89
CA MET A 1 44.00 2.02 23.57
C MET A 1 43.02 3.08 23.11
N ASP A 2 41.99 2.63 22.38
CA ASP A 2 40.64 3.22 22.25
C ASP A 2 40.43 4.46 21.37
N GLY A 3 40.49 4.28 20.04
CA GLY A 3 40.11 5.33 19.07
C GLY A 3 39.39 4.87 17.80
N PHE A 4 39.14 3.56 17.62
CA PHE A 4 38.59 3.00 16.37
C PHE A 4 37.20 2.35 16.51
N ASP A 5 36.74 2.08 17.73
CA ASP A 5 35.50 1.30 17.96
C ASP A 5 34.20 2.13 17.89
N LEU A 6 34.26 3.45 18.09
CA LEU A 6 33.08 4.33 18.04
C LEU A 6 32.47 4.42 16.63
N ASN A 7 33.30 4.49 15.59
CA ASN A 7 32.87 4.62 14.19
C ASN A 7 32.18 3.34 13.67
N SER A 8 32.55 2.18 14.21
CA SER A 8 31.97 0.89 13.82
C SER A 8 30.59 0.69 14.45
N SER A 9 30.41 1.11 15.71
CA SER A 9 29.13 1.08 16.41
C SER A 9 28.12 2.07 15.80
N GLU A 10 28.53 3.32 15.53
CA GLU A 10 27.65 4.33 14.91
C GLU A 10 27.17 3.91 13.51
N LYS A 11 28.01 3.21 12.73
CA LYS A 11 27.61 2.65 11.43
C LYS A 11 26.63 1.49 11.57
N ALA A 12 26.82 0.64 12.57
CA ALA A 12 25.88 -0.46 12.84
C ALA A 12 24.50 0.11 13.23
N ASP A 13 24.47 1.09 14.14
CA ASP A 13 23.24 1.76 14.58
C ASP A 13 22.55 2.53 13.43
N ALA A 14 23.31 3.22 12.58
CA ALA A 14 22.77 3.90 11.41
C ALA A 14 22.14 2.91 10.41
N SER A 15 22.76 1.73 10.23
CA SER A 15 22.23 0.70 9.33
C SER A 15 20.93 0.07 9.86
N GLU A 16 20.82 -0.12 11.17
CA GLU A 16 19.61 -0.60 11.83
C GLU A 16 18.49 0.44 11.74
N LEU A 17 18.80 1.71 12.01
CA LEU A 17 17.85 2.81 11.85
C LEU A 17 17.32 2.91 10.42
N GLN A 18 18.20 2.81 9.42
CA GLN A 18 17.80 2.84 8.02
C GLN A 18 16.87 1.67 7.66
N ARG A 19 17.11 0.48 8.23
CA ARG A 19 16.21 -0.67 8.09
C ARG A 19 14.85 -0.41 8.75
N MET A 20 14.82 0.16 9.96
CA MET A 20 13.56 0.50 10.63
C MET A 20 12.76 1.52 9.82
N ILE A 21 13.41 2.56 9.29
CA ILE A 21 12.78 3.56 8.43
C ILE A 21 12.17 2.91 7.19
N ALA A 22 12.88 2.00 6.53
CA ALA A 22 12.36 1.31 5.35
C ALA A 22 11.10 0.49 5.67
N ILE A 23 11.08 -0.21 6.82
CA ILE A 23 9.90 -0.98 7.27
C ILE A 23 8.72 -0.05 7.57
N GLU A 24 8.94 1.05 8.30
CA GLU A 24 7.88 1.99 8.62
C GLU A 24 7.35 2.72 7.38
N GLN A 25 8.21 3.02 6.40
CA GLN A 25 7.78 3.54 5.10
C GLN A 25 6.89 2.56 4.35
N GLN A 26 7.24 1.26 4.32
CA GLN A 26 6.39 0.24 3.70
C GLN A 26 5.03 0.14 4.40
N LYS A 27 5.01 0.16 5.74
CA LYS A 27 3.76 0.18 6.51
C LYS A 27 2.93 1.42 6.19
N ALA A 28 3.53 2.61 6.16
CA ALA A 28 2.83 3.85 5.85
C ALA A 28 2.22 3.82 4.43
N GLN A 29 2.95 3.31 3.44
CA GLN A 29 2.44 3.13 2.07
C GLN A 29 1.28 2.14 2.00
N PHE A 30 1.33 1.05 2.77
CA PHE A 30 0.22 0.10 2.86
C PHE A 30 -1.01 0.74 3.50
N GLN A 31 -0.84 1.46 4.61
CA GLN A 31 -1.95 2.16 5.28
C GLN A 31 -2.58 3.22 4.36
N ALA A 32 -1.77 3.96 3.62
CA ALA A 32 -2.29 4.91 2.62
C ALA A 32 -3.16 4.23 1.54
N GLN A 33 -2.78 3.02 1.10
CA GLN A 33 -3.61 2.24 0.17
C GLN A 33 -4.91 1.76 0.81
N VAL A 34 -4.86 1.29 2.07
CA VAL A 34 -6.06 0.91 2.82
C VAL A 34 -7.02 2.09 2.95
N HIS A 35 -6.53 3.28 3.26
CA HIS A 35 -7.35 4.50 3.32
C HIS A 35 -7.96 4.84 1.95
N ASN A 36 -7.17 4.80 0.88
CA ASN A 36 -7.68 5.04 -0.47
C ASN A 36 -8.76 4.03 -0.87
N PHE A 37 -8.59 2.75 -0.57
CA PHE A 37 -9.61 1.74 -0.83
C PHE A 37 -10.87 1.97 0.01
N THR A 38 -10.69 2.38 1.26
CA THR A 38 -11.80 2.74 2.14
C THR A 38 -12.61 3.87 1.52
N ASP A 39 -11.97 4.98 1.13
CA ASP A 39 -12.66 6.14 0.54
C ASP A 39 -13.41 5.77 -0.74
N VAL A 40 -12.73 5.10 -1.69
CA VAL A 40 -13.33 4.73 -2.98
C VAL A 40 -14.47 3.73 -2.80
N CYS A 41 -14.26 2.67 -2.02
CA CYS A 41 -15.27 1.62 -1.87
C CYS A 41 -16.41 2.03 -0.95
N TRP A 42 -16.19 2.95 -0.01
CA TRP A 42 -17.24 3.55 0.78
C TRP A 42 -18.25 4.26 -0.11
N ASP A 43 -17.78 5.16 -0.99
CA ASP A 43 -18.63 5.90 -1.93
C ASP A 43 -19.38 5.00 -2.94
N LYS A 44 -18.86 3.80 -3.21
CA LYS A 44 -19.46 2.85 -4.16
C LYS A 44 -20.46 1.88 -3.54
N CYS A 45 -20.21 1.46 -2.30
CA CYS A 45 -20.94 0.35 -1.70
C CYS A 45 -21.86 0.76 -0.56
N MET A 46 -21.62 1.90 0.10
CA MET A 46 -22.48 2.36 1.18
C MET A 46 -23.65 3.15 0.63
N GLU A 47 -24.85 2.57 0.76
CA GLU A 47 -26.11 3.23 0.43
C GLU A 47 -26.84 3.64 1.72
N GLY A 48 -27.14 4.93 1.86
CA GLY A 48 -27.89 5.45 3.02
C GLY A 48 -27.07 5.53 4.32
N SER A 49 -27.77 5.62 5.45
CA SER A 49 -27.12 5.73 6.76
C SER A 49 -26.63 4.36 7.24
N PRO A 50 -25.37 4.26 7.73
CA PRO A 50 -24.85 3.01 8.27
C PRO A 50 -25.69 2.51 9.46
N SER A 51 -25.99 1.22 9.45
CA SER A 51 -26.52 0.51 10.63
C SER A 51 -25.38 0.12 11.58
N SER A 52 -25.70 -0.46 12.74
CA SER A 52 -24.71 -0.98 13.69
C SER A 52 -23.88 -2.14 13.14
N LYS A 53 -24.31 -2.74 12.02
CA LYS A 53 -23.63 -3.80 11.28
C LYS A 53 -23.82 -3.59 9.78
N LEU A 54 -22.83 -4.01 9.01
CA LEU A 54 -22.97 -4.11 7.56
C LEU A 54 -23.94 -5.25 7.23
N ASP A 55 -24.80 -5.03 6.23
CA ASP A 55 -25.59 -6.13 5.68
C ASP A 55 -24.74 -6.95 4.70
N SER A 56 -25.19 -8.17 4.41
CA SER A 56 -24.44 -9.11 3.56
C SER A 56 -24.18 -8.58 2.14
N ARG A 57 -25.07 -7.71 1.63
CA ARG A 57 -24.90 -7.09 0.31
C ARG A 57 -23.75 -6.08 0.33
N THR A 58 -23.71 -5.24 1.36
CA THR A 58 -22.69 -4.23 1.57
C THR A 58 -21.32 -4.88 1.79
N GLU A 59 -21.25 -5.92 2.64
CA GLU A 59 -20.03 -6.70 2.84
C GLU A 59 -19.51 -7.30 1.52
N THR A 60 -20.39 -7.95 0.75
CA THR A 60 -20.02 -8.53 -0.54
C THR A 60 -19.55 -7.47 -1.54
N CYS A 61 -20.20 -6.30 -1.54
CA CYS A 61 -19.81 -5.18 -2.39
C CYS A 61 -18.42 -4.67 -2.03
N LEU A 62 -18.12 -4.46 -0.75
CA LEU A 62 -16.82 -3.96 -0.30
C LEU A 62 -15.69 -4.92 -0.68
N VAL A 63 -15.86 -6.23 -0.46
CA VAL A 63 -14.89 -7.25 -0.89
C VAL A 63 -14.66 -7.18 -2.40
N SER A 64 -15.75 -7.20 -3.17
CA SER A 64 -15.67 -7.13 -4.63
C SER A 64 -15.07 -5.82 -5.14
N CYS A 65 -15.31 -4.70 -4.45
CA CYS A 65 -14.79 -3.40 -4.84
C CYS A 65 -13.26 -3.35 -4.72
N VAL A 66 -12.72 -3.81 -3.59
CA VAL A 66 -11.26 -3.84 -3.37
C VAL A 66 -10.58 -4.78 -4.37
N ASP A 67 -11.09 -6.00 -4.53
CA ASP A 67 -10.54 -6.98 -5.48
C ASP A 67 -10.50 -6.42 -6.91
N ARG A 68 -11.63 -5.84 -7.37
CA ARG A 68 -11.72 -5.25 -8.71
C ARG A 68 -10.83 -4.03 -8.88
N PHE A 69 -10.63 -3.23 -7.84
CA PHE A 69 -9.73 -2.08 -7.89
C PHE A 69 -8.28 -2.54 -8.11
N ILE A 70 -7.83 -3.54 -7.35
CA ILE A 70 -6.49 -4.12 -7.46
C ILE A 70 -6.30 -4.74 -8.86
N ASP A 71 -7.23 -5.60 -9.29
CA ASP A 71 -7.18 -6.26 -10.60
C ASP A 71 -7.10 -5.25 -11.75
N THR A 72 -7.93 -4.22 -11.69
CA THR A 72 -7.97 -3.17 -12.73
C THR A 72 -6.68 -2.37 -12.74
N THR A 73 -6.15 -2.01 -11.57
CA THR A 73 -4.90 -1.25 -11.43
C THR A 73 -3.72 -2.05 -11.99
N LEU A 74 -3.62 -3.34 -11.64
CA LEU A 74 -2.58 -4.23 -12.17
C LEU A 74 -2.72 -4.41 -13.67
N TYR A 75 -3.93 -4.61 -14.18
CA TYR A 75 -4.18 -4.76 -15.61
C TYR A 75 -3.73 -3.52 -16.41
N ILE A 76 -4.15 -2.33 -15.97
CA ILE A 76 -3.77 -1.07 -16.63
C ILE A 76 -2.27 -0.85 -16.55
N THR A 77 -1.66 -1.05 -15.39
CA THR A 77 -0.22 -0.86 -15.18
C THR A 77 0.59 -1.81 -16.08
N ASN A 78 0.24 -3.09 -16.11
CA ASN A 78 0.90 -4.08 -16.96
C ASN A 78 0.77 -3.74 -18.44
N ARG A 79 -0.42 -3.30 -18.87
CA ARG A 79 -0.64 -2.86 -20.25
C ARG A 79 0.23 -1.64 -20.59
N PHE A 80 0.32 -0.66 -19.70
CA PHE A 80 1.15 0.52 -19.90
C PHE A 80 2.63 0.17 -19.99
N THR A 81 3.14 -0.65 -19.07
CA THR A 81 4.53 -1.15 -19.10
C THR A 81 4.85 -1.85 -20.43
N GLN A 82 3.96 -2.70 -20.94
CA GLN A 82 4.14 -3.35 -22.24
C GLN A 82 4.19 -2.37 -23.41
N MET A 83 3.39 -1.30 -23.37
CA MET A 83 3.40 -0.26 -24.43
C MET A 83 4.70 0.54 -24.40
N VAL A 84 5.17 0.93 -23.21
CA VAL A 84 6.45 1.65 -23.04
C VAL A 84 7.62 0.81 -23.54
N GLN A 85 7.68 -0.47 -23.19
CA GLN A 85 8.74 -1.38 -23.65
C GLN A 85 8.74 -1.57 -25.18
N LYS A 86 7.55 -1.63 -25.81
CA LYS A 86 7.43 -1.78 -27.26
C LYS A 86 7.76 -0.50 -28.05
N GLY A 87 7.51 0.68 -27.48
CA GLY A 87 7.82 1.96 -28.11
C GLY A 87 9.26 2.44 -27.89
N ALA A 88 10.05 1.72 -27.09
CA ALA A 88 11.48 1.97 -26.91
C ALA A 88 12.36 1.28 -27.99
N HIS A 89 11.72 0.63 -28.97
CA HIS A 89 12.30 0.08 -30.20
C HIS A 89 11.68 0.78 -31.41
#